data_AF-A2EQW1-F1
#
_entry.id   AF-A2EQW1-F1
#
_cell.length_a   1.000
_cell.length_b   1.000
_cell.length_c   1.000
_cell.angle_alpha   90.00
_cell.angle_beta   90.00
_cell.angle_gamma   90.00
#
_symmetry.space_group_name_H-M   'P 1'
#
loop_
_entity.id
_entity.type
_entity.pdbx_description
1 polymer ?
#
loop_
_entity_poly.entity_id
_entity_poly.type
_entity_poly.pdbx_seq_one_letter_code
_entity_poly.pdbx_strand_id
1 'polypeptide(L)'
;MSRSEVIANISKTKELVDNGYFAGAANLIGDCFEKVVSYNFYPLLDSILDLKETIDKNTNHIELSIFDTVLRQSRLIRSPKSEELFDRFLEESKTCSKICLPIHERFVRIFPIATKLRFPNTEVSTGKDIEFDLHLESFLTKNIHCDDINIEFTVDDGQPFVHSLGPRDLSNLTPTKISGTFTPPPKKRMLRAASINLVVNNITLTFESTFTEKIFIIPDESSCKIDVSMPTQCVIGTKLPLKITITSGDLTLHNVQTSFIYEQSQSAITLSGTYNGNPIEKVNNLGDMEANSTINLDLSIMTHVELQTAIMLTVSFNTDEFGTGVFKKPLKFNFISPFKTKMEYLNQDFEVQILPVIDNPDASVIIETTLTNVLSIPITISFITGTIDFFDINCLPSTVKPKESFTFLGQTSNPIFHEILVDFHAEGIDEGSICFKTPEIKQDLLPIQIKYEAPDCSTINDVIDCKIIIERGQGLPNESELLNFTLCVEKTPNFFLEGPGKLNFHMWRNQKKEIPIKYIPLTTGFLYLPKINIPELNKSYVSQITVAYQ
;
A
#
# COMPACT_ATOMS: atom_id res chain seq x y z
N MET A 1 27.99 -44.04 34.71
CA MET A 1 27.82 -44.59 36.06
C MET A 1 26.46 -45.26 36.13
N SER A 2 26.41 -46.52 36.51
CA SER A 2 25.16 -47.27 36.64
C SER A 2 24.34 -46.80 37.85
N ARG A 3 23.03 -47.12 37.89
CA ARG A 3 22.18 -46.82 39.07
C ARG A 3 22.72 -47.46 40.35
N SER A 4 23.25 -48.68 40.25
CA SER A 4 23.92 -49.39 41.34
C SER A 4 25.15 -48.66 41.86
N GLU A 5 25.97 -48.09 40.96
CA GLU A 5 27.13 -47.28 41.35
C GLU A 5 26.73 -45.98 42.06
N VAL A 6 25.65 -45.31 41.63
CA VAL A 6 25.15 -44.10 42.32
C VAL A 6 24.73 -44.44 43.75
N ILE A 7 23.96 -45.50 43.95
CA ILE A 7 23.51 -45.92 45.30
C ILE A 7 24.70 -46.34 46.18
N ALA A 8 25.67 -47.07 45.61
CA ALA A 8 26.88 -47.46 46.32
C ALA A 8 27.71 -46.24 46.75
N ASN A 9 27.85 -45.24 45.87
CA ASN A 9 28.57 -44.01 46.16
C ASN A 9 27.86 -43.14 47.20
N ILE A 10 26.52 -43.08 47.20
CA ILE A 10 25.76 -42.40 48.27
C ILE A 10 26.03 -43.08 49.63
N SER A 11 25.97 -44.42 49.66
CA SER A 11 26.21 -45.19 50.89
C SER A 11 27.63 -44.99 51.43
N LYS A 12 28.63 -45.01 50.54
CA LYS A 12 30.02 -44.74 50.87
C LYS A 12 30.26 -43.29 51.29
N THR A 13 29.57 -42.33 50.69
CA THR A 13 29.63 -40.92 51.11
C THR A 13 29.13 -40.80 52.55
N LYS A 14 28.02 -41.45 52.89
CA LYS A 14 27.47 -41.44 54.25
C LYS A 14 28.47 -41.98 55.26
N GLU A 15 29.11 -43.11 54.99
CA GLU A 15 30.17 -43.67 55.85
C GLU A 15 31.34 -42.70 56.04
N LEU A 16 31.76 -41.99 54.99
CA LEU A 16 32.82 -40.99 55.09
C LEU A 16 32.40 -39.78 55.94
N VAL A 17 31.16 -39.32 55.81
CA VAL A 17 30.58 -38.23 56.61
C VAL A 17 30.50 -38.63 58.09
N ASP A 18 30.00 -39.84 58.38
CA ASP A 18 29.87 -40.36 59.75
C ASP A 18 31.25 -40.49 60.45
N ASN A 19 32.31 -40.72 59.67
CA ASN A 19 33.70 -40.78 60.14
C ASN A 19 34.44 -39.44 60.12
N GLY A 20 33.78 -38.33 59.76
CA GLY A 20 34.37 -36.98 59.72
C GLY A 20 35.28 -36.67 58.52
N TYR A 21 35.29 -37.52 57.48
CA TYR A 21 36.11 -37.36 56.27
C TYR A 21 35.40 -36.53 55.19
N PHE A 22 35.08 -35.27 55.49
CA PHE A 22 34.23 -34.42 54.64
C PHE A 22 34.81 -34.12 53.24
N ALA A 23 36.11 -33.89 53.12
CA ALA A 23 36.75 -33.59 51.82
C ALA A 23 36.68 -34.78 50.84
N GLY A 24 36.83 -36.01 51.36
CA GLY A 24 36.69 -37.23 50.56
C GLY A 24 35.23 -37.50 50.17
N ALA A 25 34.29 -37.16 51.07
CA ALA A 25 32.86 -37.26 50.81
C ALA A 25 32.37 -36.26 49.74
N ALA A 26 32.89 -35.02 49.74
CA ALA A 26 32.52 -33.95 48.80
C ALA A 26 32.70 -34.36 47.33
N ASN A 27 33.85 -34.93 46.98
CA ASN A 27 34.14 -35.36 45.61
C ASN A 27 33.22 -36.50 45.16
N LEU A 28 32.94 -37.46 46.05
CA LEU A 28 32.13 -38.63 45.73
C LEU A 28 30.65 -38.28 45.53
N ILE A 29 30.13 -37.35 46.34
CA ILE A 29 28.72 -36.94 46.29
C ILE A 29 28.43 -35.98 45.14
N GLY A 30 29.39 -35.12 44.76
CA GLY A 30 29.28 -34.23 43.59
C GLY A 30 29.02 -35.00 42.29
N ASP A 31 29.78 -36.07 42.06
CA ASP A 31 29.60 -36.95 40.88
C ASP A 31 28.25 -37.68 40.84
N CYS A 32 27.64 -37.91 42.00
CA CYS A 32 26.32 -38.51 42.12
C CYS A 32 25.23 -37.46 41.84
N PHE A 33 25.38 -36.28 42.42
CA PHE A 33 24.48 -35.15 42.24
C PHE A 33 24.33 -34.79 40.75
N GLU A 34 25.43 -34.59 40.03
CA GLU A 34 25.42 -34.24 38.59
C GLU A 34 24.70 -35.29 37.72
N LYS A 35 24.84 -36.57 38.08
CA LYS A 35 24.16 -37.66 37.35
C LYS A 35 22.67 -37.73 37.66
N VAL A 36 22.27 -37.58 38.93
CA VAL A 36 20.85 -37.63 39.29
C VAL A 36 20.08 -36.45 38.69
N VAL A 37 20.69 -35.25 38.66
CA VAL A 37 20.12 -34.08 37.98
C VAL A 37 19.97 -34.33 36.46
N SER A 38 21.01 -34.84 35.78
CA SER A 38 20.95 -35.11 34.34
C SER A 38 19.99 -36.23 33.93
N TYR A 39 19.74 -37.22 34.80
CA TYR A 39 18.74 -38.27 34.58
C TYR A 39 17.31 -37.88 35.00
N ASN A 40 17.10 -36.65 35.51
CA ASN A 40 15.81 -36.15 36.03
C ASN A 40 15.18 -37.04 37.12
N PHE A 41 16.01 -37.74 37.91
CA PHE A 41 15.53 -38.65 38.97
C PHE A 41 15.48 -37.96 40.33
N TYR A 42 14.69 -36.89 40.40
CA TYR A 42 14.69 -35.92 41.50
C TYR A 42 14.37 -36.47 42.90
N PRO A 43 13.54 -37.51 43.10
CA PRO A 43 13.31 -38.05 44.45
C PRO A 43 14.57 -38.57 45.14
N LEU A 44 15.59 -39.02 44.38
CA LEU A 44 16.87 -39.45 44.96
C LEU A 44 17.76 -38.26 45.37
N LEU A 45 17.45 -37.04 44.92
CA LEU A 45 18.22 -35.85 45.29
C LEU A 45 18.09 -35.52 46.76
N ASP A 46 17.00 -35.85 47.44
CA ASP A 46 16.87 -35.51 48.88
C ASP A 46 17.99 -36.13 49.71
N SER A 47 18.26 -37.43 49.54
CA SER A 47 19.33 -38.13 50.26
C SER A 47 20.73 -37.62 49.87
N ILE A 48 20.89 -37.12 48.65
CA ILE A 48 22.16 -36.53 48.18
C ILE A 48 22.35 -35.13 48.78
N LEU A 49 21.30 -34.31 48.74
CA LEU A 49 21.30 -32.93 49.24
C LEU A 49 21.45 -32.88 50.76
N ASP A 50 20.88 -33.82 51.50
CA ASP A 50 21.06 -33.95 52.96
C ASP A 50 22.53 -34.22 53.34
N LEU A 51 23.19 -35.13 52.61
CA LEU A 51 24.62 -35.40 52.79
C LEU A 51 25.48 -34.21 52.36
N LYS A 52 25.17 -33.58 51.21
CA LYS A 52 25.86 -32.38 50.73
C LYS A 52 25.76 -31.24 51.73
N GLU A 53 24.57 -30.96 52.24
CA GLU A 53 24.34 -29.92 53.25
C GLU A 53 25.24 -30.12 54.48
N THR A 54 25.36 -31.36 54.96
CA THR A 54 26.22 -31.72 56.09
C THR A 54 27.70 -31.51 55.76
N ILE A 55 28.14 -31.92 54.56
CA ILE A 55 29.51 -31.74 54.09
C ILE A 55 29.84 -30.24 53.96
N ASP A 56 28.96 -29.47 53.34
CA ASP A 56 29.15 -28.05 53.03
C ASP A 56 29.18 -27.20 54.32
N LYS A 57 28.36 -27.56 55.33
CA LYS A 57 28.45 -26.97 56.69
C LYS A 57 29.80 -27.22 57.37
N ASN A 58 30.35 -28.42 57.23
CA ASN A 58 31.62 -28.79 57.88
C ASN A 58 32.86 -28.37 57.07
N THR A 59 32.69 -27.94 55.83
CA THR A 59 33.76 -27.42 54.95
C THR A 59 33.73 -25.90 54.78
N ASN A 60 32.89 -25.19 55.55
CA ASN A 60 32.70 -23.73 55.51
C ASN A 60 32.13 -23.17 54.18
N HIS A 61 31.33 -23.96 53.47
CA HIS A 61 30.59 -23.53 52.27
C HIS A 61 29.10 -23.30 52.60
N ILE A 62 28.82 -22.31 53.45
CA ILE A 62 27.48 -22.04 54.00
C ILE A 62 26.48 -21.71 52.88
N GLU A 63 26.90 -20.98 51.85
CA GLU A 63 26.10 -20.64 50.69
C GLU A 63 25.57 -21.88 49.92
N LEU A 64 26.40 -22.92 49.79
CA LEU A 64 25.99 -24.17 49.14
C LEU A 64 25.02 -24.96 50.01
N SER A 65 25.25 -24.98 51.33
CA SER A 65 24.36 -25.62 52.29
C SER A 65 22.95 -24.99 52.31
N ILE A 66 22.88 -23.66 52.26
CA ILE A 66 21.63 -22.90 52.17
C ILE A 66 20.94 -23.20 50.83
N PHE A 67 21.68 -23.17 49.72
CA PHE A 67 21.15 -23.51 48.39
C PHE A 67 20.53 -24.90 48.37
N ASP A 68 21.24 -25.90 48.91
CA ASP A 68 20.76 -27.28 49.00
C ASP A 68 19.51 -27.39 49.89
N THR A 69 19.45 -26.67 51.01
CA THR A 69 18.27 -26.59 51.88
C THR A 69 17.05 -26.02 51.16
N VAL A 70 17.22 -24.96 50.37
CA VAL A 70 16.13 -24.38 49.57
C VAL A 70 15.71 -25.35 48.47
N LEU A 71 16.66 -25.96 47.78
CA LEU A 71 16.39 -26.88 46.67
C LEU A 71 15.57 -28.09 47.14
N ARG A 72 15.84 -28.63 48.33
CA ARG A 72 15.07 -29.73 48.96
C ARG A 72 13.58 -29.40 49.15
N GLN A 73 13.20 -28.13 49.20
CA GLN A 73 11.80 -27.71 49.29
C GLN A 73 11.06 -27.80 47.93
N SER A 74 11.73 -28.23 46.87
CA SER A 74 11.11 -28.48 45.58
C SER A 74 9.99 -29.51 45.64
N ARG A 75 8.87 -29.21 44.97
CA ARG A 75 7.77 -30.16 44.72
C ARG A 75 8.21 -31.46 44.01
N LEU A 76 9.36 -31.43 43.31
CA LEU A 76 9.89 -32.57 42.57
C LEU A 76 10.79 -33.47 43.43
N ILE A 77 11.40 -32.93 44.47
CA ILE A 77 12.30 -33.67 45.38
C ILE A 77 11.51 -34.36 46.49
N ARG A 78 10.43 -33.73 46.98
CA ARG A 78 9.51 -34.29 47.99
C ARG A 78 10.22 -34.72 49.28
N SER A 79 11.10 -33.87 49.81
CA SER A 79 11.81 -34.13 51.06
C SER A 79 10.85 -34.39 52.23
N PRO A 80 11.12 -35.39 53.08
CA PRO A 80 10.42 -35.53 54.35
C PRO A 80 10.76 -34.31 55.23
N LYS A 81 9.79 -33.81 56.01
CA LYS A 81 9.95 -32.64 56.91
C LYS A 81 10.20 -31.29 56.20
N SER A 82 9.50 -31.04 55.10
CA SER A 82 9.62 -29.78 54.34
C SER A 82 9.32 -28.51 55.15
N GLU A 83 8.52 -28.59 56.22
CA GLU A 83 8.28 -27.48 57.15
C GLU A 83 9.51 -27.14 58.00
N GLU A 84 10.19 -28.16 58.56
CA GLU A 84 11.41 -27.97 59.35
C GLU A 84 12.53 -27.36 58.48
N LEU A 85 12.64 -27.82 57.22
CA LEU A 85 13.60 -27.27 56.24
C LEU A 85 13.32 -25.80 55.92
N PHE A 86 12.04 -25.42 55.82
CA PHE A 86 11.64 -24.04 55.58
C PHE A 86 11.99 -23.13 56.77
N ASP A 87 11.64 -23.54 57.99
CA ASP A 87 11.92 -22.76 59.20
C ASP A 87 13.43 -22.57 59.40
N ARG A 88 14.21 -23.62 59.12
CA ARG A 88 15.68 -23.55 59.14
C ARG A 88 16.23 -22.60 58.09
N PHE A 89 15.74 -22.65 56.86
CA PHE A 89 16.14 -21.69 55.82
C PHE A 89 15.87 -20.25 56.25
N LEU A 90 14.72 -19.96 56.86
CA LEU A 90 14.42 -18.62 57.36
C LEU A 90 15.36 -18.20 58.49
N GLU A 91 15.72 -19.10 59.40
CA GLU A 91 16.68 -18.81 60.47
C GLU A 91 18.10 -18.55 59.92
N GLU A 92 18.55 -19.41 58.99
CA GLU A 92 19.84 -19.26 58.30
C GLU A 92 19.90 -17.95 57.51
N SER A 93 18.81 -17.57 56.83
CA SER A 93 18.74 -16.32 56.06
C SER A 93 18.87 -15.06 56.91
N LYS A 94 18.50 -15.12 58.19
CA LYS A 94 18.62 -13.99 59.14
C LYS A 94 20.00 -13.90 59.76
N THR A 95 20.65 -15.04 59.95
CA THR A 95 21.90 -15.16 60.73
C THR A 95 23.14 -15.18 59.85
N CYS A 96 23.03 -15.50 58.56
CA CYS A 96 24.14 -15.49 57.62
C CYS A 96 24.59 -14.06 57.26
N SER A 97 25.83 -13.94 56.77
CA SER A 97 26.28 -12.74 56.04
C SER A 97 25.47 -12.56 54.75
N LYS A 98 25.52 -11.37 54.15
CA LYS A 98 24.88 -11.13 52.85
C LYS A 98 25.44 -12.09 51.79
N ILE A 99 24.60 -12.94 51.23
CA ILE A 99 24.96 -13.97 50.25
C ILE A 99 24.07 -13.79 49.00
N CYS A 100 24.68 -13.96 47.83
CA CYS A 100 23.96 -14.05 46.56
C CYS A 100 23.99 -15.50 46.08
N LEU A 101 22.83 -16.07 45.79
CA LEU A 101 22.66 -17.45 45.34
C LEU A 101 22.16 -17.44 43.87
N PRO A 102 23.07 -17.57 42.89
CA PRO A 102 22.70 -17.68 41.49
C PRO A 102 22.04 -19.03 41.21
N ILE A 103 20.86 -19.00 40.61
CA ILE A 103 20.10 -20.19 40.24
C ILE A 103 20.43 -20.53 38.80
N HIS A 104 21.38 -21.45 38.64
CA HIS A 104 21.81 -21.96 37.34
C HIS A 104 20.63 -22.56 36.54
N GLU A 105 20.65 -22.43 35.22
CA GLU A 105 19.57 -22.87 34.30
C GLU A 105 19.08 -24.31 34.51
N ARG A 106 20.02 -25.22 34.78
CA ARG A 106 19.77 -26.63 35.09
C ARG A 106 18.87 -26.85 36.30
N PHE A 107 18.81 -25.89 37.22
CA PHE A 107 18.01 -25.96 38.44
C PHE A 107 16.67 -25.24 38.34
N VAL A 108 16.46 -24.37 37.34
CA VAL A 108 15.22 -23.58 37.22
C VAL A 108 13.95 -24.44 37.24
N ARG A 109 13.99 -25.63 36.63
CA ARG A 109 12.84 -26.55 36.60
C ARG A 109 12.56 -27.24 37.93
N ILE A 110 13.58 -27.36 38.78
CA ILE A 110 13.49 -28.05 40.07
C ILE A 110 13.56 -27.09 41.26
N PHE A 111 13.81 -25.80 41.05
CA PHE A 111 13.80 -24.81 42.13
C PHE A 111 12.37 -24.61 42.67
N PRO A 112 12.18 -24.39 43.98
CA PRO A 112 10.85 -24.26 44.58
C PRO A 112 10.14 -22.93 44.26
N ILE A 113 10.76 -22.02 43.51
CA ILE A 113 10.13 -20.78 43.03
C ILE A 113 10.32 -20.72 41.51
N ALA A 114 9.22 -20.54 40.78
CA ALA A 114 9.24 -20.30 39.35
C ALA A 114 9.00 -18.82 39.05
N THR A 115 9.73 -18.30 38.06
CA THR A 115 9.63 -16.91 37.63
C THR A 115 9.34 -16.84 36.13
N LYS A 116 8.53 -15.87 35.72
CA LYS A 116 8.27 -15.56 34.32
C LYS A 116 8.04 -14.07 34.15
N LEU A 117 8.86 -13.43 33.34
CA LEU A 117 8.77 -12.01 32.99
C LEU A 117 8.33 -11.88 31.53
N ARG A 118 7.43 -10.94 31.27
CA ARG A 118 6.97 -10.60 29.94
C ARG A 118 6.89 -9.10 29.78
N PHE A 119 7.30 -8.61 28.62
CA PHE A 119 7.06 -7.23 28.20
C PHE A 119 5.93 -7.20 27.16
N PRO A 120 4.79 -6.51 27.41
CA PRO A 120 3.71 -6.41 26.44
C PRO A 120 4.16 -5.77 25.12
N ASN A 121 5.06 -4.78 25.19
CA ASN A 121 5.64 -4.08 24.05
C ASN A 121 7.17 -4.18 24.12
N THR A 122 7.79 -4.61 23.01
CA THR A 122 9.26 -4.68 22.87
C THR A 122 9.86 -3.47 22.17
N GLU A 123 9.02 -2.57 21.66
CA GLU A 123 9.43 -1.27 21.10
C GLU A 123 8.71 -0.18 21.88
N VAL A 124 9.48 0.70 22.53
CA VAL A 124 8.96 1.75 23.42
C VAL A 124 9.55 3.09 23.01
N SER A 125 8.69 4.07 22.75
CA SER A 125 9.15 5.42 22.39
C SER A 125 9.91 6.09 23.54
N THR A 126 10.90 6.90 23.23
CA THR A 126 11.61 7.74 24.22
C THR A 126 10.64 8.51 25.11
N GLY A 127 10.97 8.60 26.41
CA GLY A 127 10.14 9.32 27.39
C GLY A 127 8.87 8.57 27.83
N LYS A 128 8.57 7.38 27.27
CA LYS A 128 7.49 6.52 27.76
C LYS A 128 8.04 5.46 28.72
N ASP A 129 7.21 5.12 29.71
CA ASP A 129 7.53 4.01 30.61
C ASP A 129 7.39 2.65 29.91
N ILE A 130 8.22 1.71 30.32
CA ILE A 130 8.15 0.32 29.92
C ILE A 130 7.18 -0.41 30.84
N GLU A 131 6.18 -1.05 30.25
CA GLU A 131 5.26 -1.93 30.95
C GLU A 131 5.85 -3.34 31.08
N PHE A 132 5.60 -4.00 32.21
CA PHE A 132 6.00 -5.39 32.42
C PHE A 132 4.94 -6.18 33.19
N ASP A 133 4.96 -7.49 32.97
CA ASP A 133 4.20 -8.49 33.71
C ASP A 133 5.17 -9.54 34.29
N LEU A 134 5.34 -9.54 35.61
CA LEU A 134 6.10 -10.53 36.35
C LEU A 134 5.15 -11.52 37.03
N HIS A 135 5.34 -12.80 36.76
CA HIS A 135 4.65 -13.91 37.40
C HIS A 135 5.64 -14.68 38.28
N LEU A 136 5.30 -14.81 39.56
CA LEU A 136 6.05 -15.58 40.54
C LEU A 136 5.15 -16.68 41.09
N GLU A 137 5.62 -17.92 41.10
CA GLU A 137 4.90 -19.05 41.67
C GLU A 137 5.79 -19.74 42.70
N SER A 138 5.37 -19.71 43.97
CA SER A 138 6.08 -20.37 45.06
C SER A 138 5.47 -21.74 45.33
N PHE A 139 6.32 -22.75 45.36
CA PHE A 139 6.02 -24.12 45.77
C PHE A 139 6.64 -24.46 47.14
N LEU A 140 7.13 -23.46 47.87
CA LEU A 140 7.64 -23.60 49.23
C LEU A 140 6.51 -24.02 50.18
N THR A 141 6.83 -24.75 51.26
CA THR A 141 5.80 -25.28 52.17
C THR A 141 4.98 -24.19 52.88
N LYS A 142 5.55 -23.00 53.08
CA LYS A 142 4.90 -21.85 53.72
C LYS A 142 5.09 -20.58 52.89
N ASN A 143 4.33 -19.54 53.21
CA ASN A 143 4.49 -18.21 52.61
C ASN A 143 5.87 -17.64 52.96
N ILE A 144 6.50 -16.98 51.99
CA ILE A 144 7.81 -16.35 52.17
C ILE A 144 7.68 -14.83 51.98
N HIS A 145 8.24 -14.07 52.92
CA HIS A 145 8.39 -12.63 52.78
C HIS A 145 9.66 -12.32 52.00
N CYS A 146 9.53 -11.55 50.92
CA CYS A 146 10.65 -10.95 50.21
C CYS A 146 10.73 -9.48 50.63
N ASP A 147 11.89 -9.08 51.16
CA ASP A 147 12.17 -7.69 51.53
C ASP A 147 12.20 -6.78 50.31
N ASP A 148 12.58 -7.34 49.16
CA ASP A 148 12.51 -6.68 47.86
C ASP A 148 12.49 -7.69 46.71
N ILE A 149 11.94 -7.26 45.57
CA ILE A 149 11.99 -7.97 44.30
C ILE A 149 12.56 -7.02 43.27
N ASN A 150 13.70 -7.39 42.69
CA ASN A 150 14.43 -6.55 41.75
C ASN A 150 14.49 -7.20 40.36
N ILE A 151 14.28 -6.40 39.32
CA ILE A 151 14.56 -6.80 37.94
C ILE A 151 15.82 -6.07 37.51
N GLU A 152 16.86 -6.84 37.20
CA GLU A 152 18.13 -6.31 36.70
C GLU A 152 18.15 -6.38 35.18
N PHE A 153 18.62 -5.31 34.54
CA PHE A 153 18.70 -5.17 33.09
C PHE A 153 20.15 -4.94 32.67
N THR A 154 20.60 -5.72 31.69
CA THR A 154 21.76 -5.34 30.87
C THR A 154 21.36 -4.22 29.91
N VAL A 155 22.24 -3.22 29.79
CA VAL A 155 22.11 -2.09 28.87
C VAL A 155 23.39 -1.98 28.03
N ASP A 156 23.31 -1.36 26.86
CA ASP A 156 24.40 -1.32 25.87
C ASP A 156 25.72 -0.71 26.37
N ASP A 157 25.70 0.18 27.39
CA ASP A 157 26.91 0.83 27.95
C ASP A 157 27.37 0.25 29.30
N GLY A 158 27.01 -0.99 29.60
CA GLY A 158 27.71 -1.82 30.60
C GLY A 158 27.32 -1.66 32.06
N GLN A 159 26.71 -0.54 32.49
CA GLN A 159 26.21 -0.43 33.88
C GLN A 159 24.80 -1.04 34.00
N PRO A 160 24.59 -2.08 34.82
CA PRO A 160 23.29 -2.70 34.99
C PRO A 160 22.28 -1.70 35.56
N PHE A 161 21.07 -1.72 35.02
CA PHE A 161 19.95 -0.95 35.54
C PHE A 161 19.09 -1.87 36.41
N VAL A 162 18.78 -1.45 37.64
CA VAL A 162 17.97 -2.24 38.59
C VAL A 162 16.66 -1.52 38.86
N HIS A 163 15.55 -2.21 38.64
CA HIS A 163 14.21 -1.75 39.00
C HIS A 163 13.68 -2.52 40.20
N SER A 164 13.44 -1.83 41.32
CA SER A 164 12.89 -2.38 42.56
C SER A 164 11.37 -2.33 42.57
N LEU A 165 10.74 -3.44 42.92
CA LEU A 165 9.29 -3.60 43.04
C LEU A 165 8.79 -3.47 44.49
N GLY A 166 9.72 -3.39 45.45
CA GLY A 166 9.45 -3.29 46.87
C GLY A 166 9.11 -4.63 47.53
N PRO A 167 8.84 -4.61 48.85
CA PRO A 167 8.58 -5.82 49.64
C PRO A 167 7.27 -6.49 49.24
N ARG A 168 7.28 -7.83 49.22
CA ARG A 168 6.14 -8.68 48.80
C ARG A 168 6.15 -10.02 49.50
N ASP A 169 4.95 -10.52 49.82
CA ASP A 169 4.78 -11.91 50.26
C ASP A 169 4.46 -12.81 49.07
N LEU A 170 5.19 -13.91 48.92
CA LEU A 170 4.88 -14.97 47.97
C LEU A 170 4.09 -16.07 48.70
N SER A 171 2.83 -16.23 48.31
CA SER A 171 1.94 -17.24 48.88
C SER A 171 2.22 -18.63 48.31
N ASN A 172 2.13 -19.66 49.15
CA ASN A 172 2.30 -21.04 48.73
C ASN A 172 1.18 -21.46 47.73
N LEU A 173 1.56 -22.13 46.64
CA LEU A 173 0.69 -22.65 45.57
C LEU A 173 -0.21 -21.62 44.89
N THR A 174 -0.01 -20.32 45.15
CA THR A 174 -0.82 -19.25 44.60
C THR A 174 0.06 -18.34 43.75
N PRO A 175 -0.12 -18.32 42.42
CA PRO A 175 0.65 -17.44 41.55
C PRO A 175 0.45 -15.98 41.93
N THR A 176 1.56 -15.27 42.10
CA THR A 176 1.59 -13.83 42.33
C THR A 176 1.86 -13.13 41.00
N LYS A 177 0.90 -12.33 40.53
CA LYS A 177 1.07 -11.47 39.35
C LYS A 177 1.44 -10.06 39.82
N ILE A 178 2.53 -9.53 39.30
CA ILE A 178 2.97 -8.15 39.51
C ILE A 178 3.03 -7.49 38.14
N SER A 179 2.15 -6.52 37.92
CA SER A 179 2.15 -5.65 36.75
C SER A 179 2.61 -4.27 37.17
N GLY A 180 3.44 -3.64 36.36
CA GLY A 180 3.95 -2.30 36.66
C GLY A 180 4.58 -1.62 35.46
N THR A 181 5.04 -0.41 35.69
CA THR A 181 5.77 0.39 34.71
C THR A 181 7.07 0.92 35.31
N PHE A 182 8.08 1.13 34.47
CA PHE A 182 9.28 1.82 34.88
C PHE A 182 9.83 2.69 33.76
N THR A 183 10.41 3.83 34.13
CA THR A 183 11.07 4.70 33.17
C THR A 183 12.42 4.09 32.78
N PRO A 184 12.70 3.88 31.48
CA PRO A 184 14.01 3.40 31.06
C PRO A 184 15.09 4.43 31.43
N PRO A 185 16.33 3.98 31.73
CA PRO A 185 17.47 4.87 31.87
C PRO A 185 17.64 5.75 30.62
N PRO A 186 18.05 7.03 30.78
CA PRO A 186 18.17 7.96 29.67
C PRO A 186 19.24 7.49 28.69
N LYS A 187 19.06 7.83 27.41
CA LYS A 187 20.03 7.61 26.32
C LYS A 187 20.45 6.15 26.11
N LYS A 188 19.51 5.22 26.21
CA LYS A 188 19.75 3.80 25.92
C LYS A 188 18.96 3.37 24.70
N ARG A 189 19.58 2.51 23.88
CA ARG A 189 18.98 1.95 22.66
C ARG A 189 18.28 0.62 22.93
N MET A 190 18.85 -0.19 23.82
CA MET A 190 18.32 -1.50 24.15
C MET A 190 18.41 -1.79 25.66
N LEU A 191 17.36 -2.42 26.18
CA LEU A 191 17.39 -3.10 27.47
C LEU A 191 17.13 -4.59 27.28
N ARG A 192 17.81 -5.40 28.09
CA ARG A 192 17.52 -6.82 28.20
C ARG A 192 17.53 -7.21 29.66
N ALA A 193 16.46 -7.85 30.13
CA ALA A 193 16.41 -8.40 31.48
C ALA A 193 17.55 -9.42 31.65
N ALA A 194 18.40 -9.19 32.63
CA ALA A 194 19.54 -10.01 32.99
C ALA A 194 19.15 -11.04 34.05
N SER A 195 18.46 -10.57 35.10
CA SER A 195 18.09 -11.41 36.21
C SER A 195 16.84 -10.89 36.93
N ILE A 196 16.17 -11.79 37.66
CA ILE A 196 15.21 -11.44 38.70
C ILE A 196 15.84 -11.81 40.03
N ASN A 197 15.86 -10.86 40.97
CA ASN A 197 16.47 -11.02 42.28
C ASN A 197 15.39 -10.96 43.36
N LEU A 198 15.23 -12.04 44.12
CA LEU A 198 14.36 -12.07 45.31
C LEU A 198 15.23 -11.91 46.55
N VAL A 199 15.02 -10.84 47.31
CA VAL A 199 15.75 -10.56 48.55
C VAL A 199 14.97 -11.09 49.73
N VAL A 200 15.56 -12.02 50.49
CA VAL A 200 14.98 -12.63 51.69
C VAL A 200 16.01 -12.54 52.80
N ASN A 201 15.82 -11.59 53.72
CA ASN A 201 16.77 -11.23 54.76
C ASN A 201 18.16 -10.96 54.15
N ASN A 202 19.19 -11.71 54.56
CA ASN A 202 20.55 -11.56 54.04
C ASN A 202 20.83 -12.41 52.79
N ILE A 203 19.82 -13.03 52.16
CA ILE A 203 19.99 -13.86 50.97
C ILE A 203 19.34 -13.20 49.77
N THR A 204 20.06 -13.10 48.66
CA THR A 204 19.52 -12.76 47.35
C THR A 204 19.46 -14.00 46.48
N LEU A 205 18.27 -14.41 46.04
CA LEU A 205 18.08 -15.47 45.06
C LEU A 205 18.05 -14.87 43.66
N THR A 206 19.01 -15.23 42.80
CA THR A 206 19.19 -14.61 41.48
C THR A 206 18.82 -15.58 40.36
N PHE A 207 17.78 -15.26 39.60
CA PHE A 207 17.29 -16.04 38.47
C PHE A 207 17.79 -15.43 37.16
N GLU A 208 18.89 -15.96 36.60
CA GLU A 208 19.54 -15.40 35.39
C GLU A 208 18.98 -15.96 34.08
N SER A 209 18.58 -17.22 34.07
CA SER A 209 18.31 -17.94 32.83
C SER A 209 16.83 -17.99 32.52
N THR A 210 16.37 -17.16 31.57
CA THR A 210 15.23 -17.40 30.66
C THR A 210 14.83 -16.17 29.84
N PHE A 211 15.41 -14.99 30.09
CA PHE A 211 14.98 -13.76 29.43
C PHE A 211 15.72 -13.53 28.09
N THR A 212 15.02 -13.82 27.00
CA THR A 212 15.51 -13.56 25.63
C THR A 212 14.94 -12.28 25.03
N GLU A 213 13.89 -11.73 25.63
CA GLU A 213 13.23 -10.52 25.14
C GLU A 213 14.17 -9.30 25.26
N LYS A 214 14.29 -8.58 24.14
CA LYS A 214 15.00 -7.30 24.05
C LYS A 214 13.95 -6.20 23.91
N ILE A 215 14.12 -5.14 24.67
CA ILE A 215 13.27 -3.95 24.61
C ILE A 215 14.09 -2.88 23.89
N PHE A 216 13.61 -2.46 22.74
CA PHE A 216 14.19 -1.39 21.95
C PHE A 216 13.54 -0.08 22.36
N ILE A 217 14.36 0.88 22.76
CA ILE A 217 13.92 2.26 22.90
C ILE A 217 14.03 2.86 21.51
N ILE A 218 12.96 3.49 21.02
CA ILE A 218 12.91 4.13 19.71
C ILE A 218 12.68 5.64 19.86
N PRO A 219 13.23 6.49 18.99
CA PRO A 219 12.99 7.92 19.02
C PRO A 219 11.49 8.25 18.88
N ASP A 220 11.01 9.26 19.59
CA ASP A 220 9.64 9.78 19.48
C ASP A 220 9.51 10.97 18.51
N GLU A 221 8.30 11.49 18.33
CA GLU A 221 8.02 12.63 17.45
C GLU A 221 8.77 13.92 17.82
N SER A 222 9.28 14.05 19.06
CA SER A 222 10.12 15.19 19.44
C SER A 222 11.51 15.12 18.80
N SER A 223 11.96 13.93 18.43
CA SER A 223 13.27 13.70 17.79
C SER A 223 13.29 14.13 16.33
N CYS A 224 12.17 14.00 15.61
CA CYS A 224 12.06 14.40 14.21
C CYS A 224 10.63 14.79 13.84
N LYS A 225 10.45 16.04 13.41
CA LYS A 225 9.17 16.59 12.98
C LYS A 225 9.06 16.58 11.46
N ILE A 226 7.92 16.12 10.94
CA ILE A 226 7.62 16.08 9.51
C ILE A 226 6.44 17.00 9.20
N ASP A 227 6.73 18.14 8.60
CA ASP A 227 5.73 19.08 8.08
C ASP A 227 5.53 18.86 6.58
N VAL A 228 4.28 18.91 6.12
CA VAL A 228 3.95 18.67 4.71
C VAL A 228 2.99 19.73 4.22
N SER A 229 3.36 20.43 3.15
CA SER A 229 2.50 21.34 2.43
C SER A 229 1.95 20.63 1.19
N MET A 230 0.70 20.20 1.28
CA MET A 230 -0.03 19.56 0.18
C MET A 230 -0.49 20.61 -0.85
N PRO A 231 -0.62 20.25 -2.14
CA PRO A 231 -1.28 21.11 -3.11
C PRO A 231 -2.74 21.37 -2.70
N THR A 232 -3.22 22.59 -2.93
CA THR A 232 -4.59 23.00 -2.58
C THR A 232 -5.65 22.24 -3.38
N GLN A 233 -5.32 21.90 -4.62
CA GLN A 233 -6.17 21.12 -5.52
C GLN A 233 -5.29 20.16 -6.34
N CYS A 234 -5.77 18.94 -6.56
CA CYS A 234 -5.06 17.95 -7.35
C CYS A 234 -5.71 17.81 -8.73
N VAL A 235 -5.16 18.48 -9.73
CA VAL A 235 -5.67 18.45 -11.11
C VAL A 235 -4.80 17.53 -11.97
N ILE A 236 -5.42 16.62 -12.72
CA ILE A 236 -4.68 15.72 -13.62
C ILE A 236 -4.00 16.50 -14.75
N GLY A 237 -2.91 15.94 -15.28
CA GLY A 237 -2.14 16.56 -16.36
C GLY A 237 -1.26 17.73 -15.93
N THR A 238 -1.19 18.02 -14.64
CA THR A 238 -0.42 19.14 -14.07
C THR A 238 0.67 18.65 -13.14
N LYS A 239 1.78 19.40 -13.07
CA LYS A 239 2.84 19.20 -12.07
C LYS A 239 2.49 19.96 -10.80
N LEU A 240 2.02 19.25 -9.79
CA LEU A 240 1.55 19.86 -8.55
C LEU A 240 2.68 19.93 -7.52
N PRO A 241 2.94 21.11 -6.91
CA PRO A 241 3.98 21.24 -5.91
C PRO A 241 3.60 20.49 -4.62
N LEU A 242 4.56 19.75 -4.09
CA LEU A 242 4.48 19.07 -2.80
C LEU A 242 5.75 19.40 -2.02
N LYS A 243 5.61 20.06 -0.87
CA LYS A 243 6.77 20.38 -0.02
C LYS A 243 6.77 19.54 1.24
N ILE A 244 7.88 18.87 1.51
CA ILE A 244 8.08 18.10 2.74
C ILE A 244 9.26 18.72 3.48
N THR A 245 9.03 19.10 4.72
CA THR A 245 10.04 19.67 5.61
C THR A 245 10.28 18.70 6.75
N ILE A 246 11.51 18.22 6.87
CA ILE A 246 11.96 17.33 7.93
C ILE A 246 12.84 18.16 8.86
N THR A 247 12.47 18.25 10.13
CA THR A 247 13.22 19.03 11.12
C THR A 247 13.67 18.11 12.24
N SER A 248 14.97 18.09 12.51
CA SER A 248 15.50 17.40 13.68
C SER A 248 15.16 18.17 14.96
N GLY A 249 14.87 17.46 16.04
CA GLY A 249 14.81 18.03 17.38
C GLY A 249 16.21 18.24 17.98
N ASP A 250 16.34 18.02 19.28
CA ASP A 250 17.60 18.23 20.01
C ASP A 250 18.68 17.15 19.76
N LEU A 251 18.42 16.21 18.85
CA LEU A 251 19.31 15.09 18.55
C LEU A 251 19.93 15.21 17.16
N THR A 252 21.16 14.74 17.00
CA THR A 252 21.74 14.48 15.68
C THR A 252 21.11 13.20 15.12
N LEU A 253 20.62 13.26 13.87
CA LEU A 253 20.04 12.13 13.16
C LEU A 253 21.03 11.63 12.11
N HIS A 254 21.30 10.33 12.11
CA HIS A 254 22.24 9.69 11.19
C HIS A 254 21.51 8.88 10.14
N ASN A 255 22.02 8.87 8.91
CA ASN A 255 21.47 8.13 7.77
C ASN A 255 19.98 8.38 7.59
N VAL A 256 19.55 9.65 7.57
CA VAL A 256 18.16 10.01 7.36
C VAL A 256 17.72 9.56 5.98
N GLN A 257 16.63 8.80 5.92
CA GLN A 257 16.09 8.26 4.68
C GLN A 257 14.59 8.53 4.55
N THR A 258 14.12 8.73 3.32
CA THR A 258 12.70 8.97 2.99
C THR A 258 12.20 8.04 1.91
N SER A 259 11.19 7.21 2.15
CA SER A 259 10.59 6.37 1.10
C SER A 259 9.12 6.69 0.89
N PHE A 260 8.64 6.49 -0.34
CA PHE A 260 7.26 6.70 -0.75
C PHE A 260 6.66 5.38 -1.21
N ILE A 261 5.64 4.90 -0.49
CA ILE A 261 4.96 3.63 -0.79
C ILE A 261 3.53 3.93 -1.23
N TYR A 262 3.11 3.33 -2.34
CA TYR A 262 1.81 3.54 -2.97
C TYR A 262 0.89 2.34 -2.67
N GLU A 263 -0.36 2.59 -2.27
CA GLU A 263 -1.32 1.50 -1.98
C GLU A 263 -1.83 0.80 -3.25
N GLN A 264 -1.91 1.50 -4.40
CA GLN A 264 -2.44 0.97 -5.66
C GLN A 264 -1.67 1.52 -6.87
N SER A 265 -1.15 0.63 -7.72
CA SER A 265 -0.51 0.86 -9.04
C SER A 265 0.46 2.05 -9.15
N GLN A 266 1.77 1.77 -9.00
CA GLN A 266 2.86 2.71 -9.30
C GLN A 266 2.76 3.35 -10.71
N SER A 267 2.02 2.75 -11.64
CA SER A 267 1.97 3.16 -13.04
C SER A 267 1.19 4.46 -13.30
N ALA A 268 0.36 4.95 -12.37
CA ALA A 268 -0.50 6.10 -12.63
C ALA A 268 0.05 7.43 -12.08
N ILE A 269 0.97 7.40 -11.11
CA ILE A 269 1.44 8.61 -10.41
C ILE A 269 2.93 8.74 -10.59
N THR A 270 3.35 9.91 -11.04
CA THR A 270 4.76 10.30 -11.13
C THR A 270 5.07 11.27 -9.99
N LEU A 271 5.97 10.88 -9.10
CA LEU A 271 6.54 11.74 -8.08
C LEU A 271 7.98 12.05 -8.48
N SER A 272 8.29 13.33 -8.71
CA SER A 272 9.61 13.78 -9.15
C SER A 272 10.10 14.91 -8.26
N GLY A 273 11.41 15.09 -8.16
CA GLY A 273 12.02 16.15 -7.37
C GLY A 273 13.51 15.93 -7.23
N THR A 274 14.23 16.95 -6.76
CA THR A 274 15.68 16.87 -6.56
C THR A 274 16.06 17.31 -5.16
N TYR A 275 17.07 16.64 -4.59
CA TYR A 275 17.74 17.06 -3.36
C TYR A 275 19.25 17.07 -3.62
N ASN A 276 19.92 18.19 -3.35
CA ASN A 276 21.33 18.40 -3.67
C ASN A 276 21.71 18.02 -5.11
N GLY A 277 20.83 18.32 -6.07
CA GLY A 277 21.03 17.99 -7.49
C GLY A 277 20.76 16.54 -7.89
N ASN A 278 20.41 15.65 -6.95
CA ASN A 278 20.09 14.25 -7.22
C ASN A 278 18.57 14.02 -7.28
N PRO A 279 18.05 13.22 -8.23
CA PRO A 279 16.64 12.85 -8.28
C PRO A 279 16.21 12.01 -7.07
N ILE A 280 15.12 12.39 -6.42
CA ILE A 280 14.59 11.72 -5.22
C ILE A 280 13.97 10.35 -5.56
N GLU A 281 13.63 10.09 -6.83
CA GLU A 281 12.97 8.87 -7.31
C GLU A 281 13.72 7.55 -7.08
N LYS A 282 15.04 7.58 -6.84
CA LYS A 282 15.88 6.36 -6.81
C LYS A 282 16.77 6.19 -5.60
N VAL A 283 17.06 7.23 -4.82
CA VAL A 283 17.88 7.13 -3.60
C VAL A 283 17.30 8.02 -2.53
N ASN A 284 16.75 7.34 -1.53
CA ASN A 284 16.04 7.88 -0.40
C ASN A 284 16.97 8.43 0.70
N ASN A 285 18.28 8.54 0.50
CA ASN A 285 19.24 8.91 1.55
C ASN A 285 19.51 10.41 1.53
N LEU A 286 19.07 11.10 2.58
CA LEU A 286 19.24 12.54 2.78
C LEU A 286 20.54 12.89 3.53
N GLY A 287 21.24 11.88 4.06
CA GLY A 287 22.46 12.04 4.84
C GLY A 287 22.18 12.25 6.33
N ASP A 288 23.19 12.77 7.03
CA ASP A 288 23.09 13.08 8.46
C ASP A 288 22.51 14.49 8.65
N MET A 289 21.77 14.68 9.73
CA MET A 289 21.18 15.95 10.15
C MET A 289 21.67 16.33 11.53
N GLU A 290 22.24 17.52 11.66
CA GLU A 290 22.58 18.09 12.96
C GLU A 290 21.32 18.38 13.78
N ALA A 291 21.48 18.48 15.11
CA ALA A 291 20.41 18.89 16.00
C ALA A 291 19.81 20.24 15.58
N ASN A 292 18.48 20.35 15.64
CA ASN A 292 17.71 21.53 15.28
C ASN A 292 17.89 22.00 13.82
N SER A 293 18.38 21.13 12.93
CA SER A 293 18.49 21.40 11.49
C SER A 293 17.26 20.97 10.71
N THR A 294 17.12 21.51 9.50
CA THR A 294 15.96 21.28 8.63
C THR A 294 16.40 20.88 7.22
N ILE A 295 15.75 19.86 6.66
CA ILE A 295 15.82 19.48 5.25
C ILE A 295 14.48 19.80 4.59
N ASN A 296 14.53 20.49 3.45
CA ASN A 296 13.36 20.74 2.61
C ASN A 296 13.45 19.91 1.34
N LEU A 297 12.39 19.18 1.05
CA LEU A 297 12.20 18.43 -0.19
C LEU A 297 11.11 19.12 -1.00
N ASP A 298 11.52 19.79 -2.07
CA ASP A 298 10.61 20.35 -3.07
C ASP A 298 10.33 19.27 -4.13
N LEU A 299 9.13 18.70 -4.06
CA LEU A 299 8.65 17.63 -4.94
C LEU A 299 7.56 18.15 -5.87
N SER A 300 7.35 17.42 -6.95
CA SER A 300 6.25 17.57 -7.87
C SER A 300 5.56 16.23 -8.06
N ILE A 301 4.24 16.22 -7.92
CA ILE A 301 3.40 15.04 -8.16
C ILE A 301 2.49 15.27 -9.37
N MET A 302 2.33 14.25 -10.21
CA MET A 302 1.53 14.31 -11.43
C MET A 302 0.83 12.98 -11.69
N THR A 303 -0.35 13.02 -12.28
CA THR A 303 -1.04 11.87 -12.87
C THR A 303 -1.87 12.34 -14.07
N HIS A 304 -2.18 11.43 -14.99
CA HIS A 304 -3.08 11.69 -16.13
C HIS A 304 -4.47 11.05 -15.95
N VAL A 305 -4.74 10.42 -14.80
CA VAL A 305 -5.98 9.68 -14.55
C VAL A 305 -6.63 10.19 -13.28
N GLU A 306 -7.96 10.32 -13.30
CA GLU A 306 -8.73 10.64 -12.10
C GLU A 306 -8.64 9.48 -11.11
N LEU A 307 -8.20 9.77 -9.88
CA LEU A 307 -8.03 8.76 -8.84
C LEU A 307 -7.99 9.38 -7.45
N GLN A 308 -8.51 8.63 -6.48
CA GLN A 308 -8.36 8.92 -5.06
C GLN A 308 -7.39 7.92 -4.44
N THR A 309 -6.32 8.41 -3.81
CA THR A 309 -5.24 7.54 -3.32
C THR A 309 -4.52 8.13 -2.11
N ALA A 310 -3.70 7.32 -1.45
CA ALA A 310 -2.76 7.75 -0.44
C ALA A 310 -1.34 7.27 -0.76
N ILE A 311 -0.36 8.15 -0.57
CA ILE A 311 1.07 7.82 -0.61
C ILE A 311 1.58 7.82 0.83
N MET A 312 2.16 6.71 1.27
CA MET A 312 2.78 6.62 2.58
C MET A 312 4.21 7.15 2.51
N LEU A 313 4.44 8.34 3.07
CA LEU A 313 5.78 8.85 3.33
C LEU A 313 6.33 8.13 4.57
N THR A 314 7.49 7.50 4.44
CA THR A 314 8.23 6.92 5.57
C THR A 314 9.56 7.63 5.72
N VAL A 315 9.84 8.20 6.89
CA VAL A 315 11.13 8.79 7.25
C VAL A 315 11.79 7.88 8.27
N SER A 316 12.98 7.37 7.97
CA SER A 316 13.76 6.53 8.89
C SER A 316 15.12 7.13 9.17
N PHE A 317 15.61 7.02 10.40
CA PHE A 317 16.88 7.59 10.81
C PHE A 317 17.44 6.83 12.01
N ASN A 318 18.73 6.99 12.26
CA ASN A 318 19.37 6.48 13.47
C ASN A 318 19.72 7.63 14.40
N THR A 319 19.79 7.37 15.70
CA THR A 319 20.24 8.32 16.71
C THR A 319 21.35 7.68 17.53
N ASP A 320 22.24 8.52 18.06
CA ASP A 320 23.29 8.01 18.94
C ASP A 320 22.74 7.47 20.27
N GLU A 321 21.61 8.02 20.71
CA GLU A 321 21.08 7.81 22.06
C GLU A 321 19.95 6.77 22.11
N PHE A 322 19.15 6.63 21.05
CA PHE A 322 17.85 5.94 21.11
C PHE A 322 17.60 5.01 19.91
N GLY A 323 18.64 4.61 19.16
CA GLY A 323 18.49 3.63 18.08
C GLY A 323 17.79 4.18 16.83
N THR A 324 17.02 3.33 16.14
CA THR A 324 16.42 3.65 14.84
C THR A 324 14.98 4.16 15.00
N GLY A 325 14.70 5.35 14.48
CA GLY A 325 13.35 5.90 14.35
C GLY A 325 12.76 5.62 12.97
N VAL A 326 11.47 5.33 12.91
CA VAL A 326 10.71 5.14 11.65
C VAL A 326 9.35 5.82 11.78
N PHE A 327 9.18 6.97 11.12
CA PHE A 327 7.94 7.74 11.13
C PHE A 327 7.21 7.59 9.81
N LYS A 328 5.90 7.36 9.88
CA LYS A 328 5.03 7.14 8.72
C LYS A 328 3.94 8.18 8.67
N LYS A 329 3.78 8.84 7.52
CA LYS A 329 2.78 9.89 7.31
C LYS A 329 2.00 9.64 6.01
N PRO A 330 0.68 9.39 6.08
CA PRO A 330 -0.13 9.22 4.88
C PRO A 330 -0.42 10.56 4.21
N LEU A 331 -0.12 10.66 2.91
CA LEU A 331 -0.40 11.82 2.06
C LEU A 331 -1.58 11.48 1.14
N LYS A 332 -2.74 12.09 1.38
CA LYS A 332 -3.97 11.78 0.64
C LYS A 332 -4.15 12.73 -0.53
N PHE A 333 -4.39 12.17 -1.71
CA PHE A 333 -4.62 12.92 -2.95
C PHE A 333 -5.98 12.55 -3.56
N ASN A 334 -6.64 13.54 -4.15
CA ASN A 334 -7.89 13.37 -4.88
C ASN A 334 -7.77 14.07 -6.23
N PHE A 335 -7.27 13.34 -7.23
CA PHE A 335 -7.01 13.86 -8.55
C PHE A 335 -8.28 13.93 -9.39
N ILE A 336 -8.58 15.12 -9.92
CA ILE A 336 -9.76 15.40 -10.72
C ILE A 336 -9.40 15.93 -12.11
N SER A 337 -10.26 15.67 -13.09
CA SER A 337 -10.18 16.31 -14.39
C SER A 337 -10.55 17.79 -14.28
N PRO A 338 -9.82 18.72 -14.95
CA PRO A 338 -10.20 20.14 -15.03
C PRO A 338 -11.47 20.36 -15.86
N PHE A 339 -11.79 19.42 -16.75
CA PHE A 339 -12.92 19.51 -17.66
C PHE A 339 -13.81 18.28 -17.58
N LYS A 340 -15.12 18.49 -17.68
CA LYS A 340 -16.07 17.46 -18.08
C LYS A 340 -16.23 17.52 -19.60
N THR A 341 -15.93 16.43 -20.29
CA THR A 341 -15.91 16.38 -21.76
C THR A 341 -17.15 15.70 -22.31
N LYS A 342 -17.73 16.28 -23.36
CA LYS A 342 -18.80 15.71 -24.18
C LYS A 342 -18.38 15.78 -25.65
N MET A 343 -18.56 14.69 -26.39
CA MET A 343 -18.28 14.61 -27.81
C MET A 343 -19.54 14.22 -28.58
N GLU A 344 -19.85 14.94 -29.65
CA GLU A 344 -20.90 14.61 -30.61
C GLU A 344 -20.28 14.45 -32.00
N TYR A 345 -20.81 13.51 -32.78
CA TYR A 345 -20.33 13.22 -34.12
C TYR A 345 -21.35 13.69 -35.13
N LEU A 346 -20.91 14.43 -36.14
CA LEU A 346 -21.74 15.01 -37.15
C LEU A 346 -21.27 14.56 -38.54
N ASN A 347 -22.23 14.35 -39.46
CA ASN A 347 -21.91 14.19 -40.88
C ASN A 347 -21.57 15.55 -41.52
N GLN A 348 -21.29 15.56 -42.83
CA GLN A 348 -21.00 16.79 -43.58
C GLN A 348 -22.17 17.78 -43.66
N ASP A 349 -23.40 17.30 -43.40
CA ASP A 349 -24.62 18.12 -43.34
C ASP A 349 -24.94 18.60 -41.91
N PHE A 350 -24.02 18.40 -40.95
CA PHE A 350 -24.18 18.74 -39.52
C PHE A 350 -25.30 17.97 -38.79
N GLU A 351 -25.67 16.80 -39.29
CA GLU A 351 -26.62 15.90 -38.61
C GLU A 351 -25.89 14.95 -37.65
N VAL A 352 -26.46 14.76 -36.46
CA VAL A 352 -25.88 13.92 -35.40
C VAL A 352 -25.87 12.45 -35.80
N GLN A 353 -24.69 11.83 -35.73
CA GLN A 353 -24.48 10.41 -35.93
C GLN A 353 -24.43 9.68 -34.59
N ILE A 354 -25.22 8.60 -34.47
CA ILE A 354 -25.20 7.71 -33.30
C ILE A 354 -23.93 6.83 -33.30
N LEU A 355 -23.43 6.49 -34.49
CA LEU A 355 -22.19 5.76 -34.71
C LEU A 355 -21.37 6.55 -35.75
N PRO A 356 -20.13 6.96 -35.42
CA PRO A 356 -19.30 7.69 -36.37
C PRO A 356 -18.79 6.74 -37.45
N VAL A 357 -19.33 6.90 -38.66
CA VAL A 357 -18.99 6.06 -39.82
C VAL A 357 -18.57 6.93 -41.00
N ILE A 358 -17.48 6.52 -41.65
CA ILE A 358 -16.99 7.10 -42.89
C ILE A 358 -17.48 6.24 -44.05
N ASP A 359 -18.51 6.73 -44.75
CA ASP A 359 -19.27 5.98 -45.76
C ASP A 359 -18.59 5.95 -47.15
N ASN A 360 -17.57 6.78 -47.38
CA ASN A 360 -16.76 6.77 -48.59
C ASN A 360 -15.34 7.35 -48.32
N PRO A 361 -14.34 7.12 -49.19
CA PRO A 361 -12.96 7.57 -48.96
C PRO A 361 -12.76 9.09 -48.90
N ASP A 362 -13.68 9.86 -49.48
CA ASP A 362 -13.64 11.33 -49.53
C ASP A 362 -14.52 11.96 -48.42
N ALA A 363 -15.22 11.14 -47.64
CA ALA A 363 -16.10 11.57 -46.57
C ALA A 363 -15.29 11.85 -45.31
N SER A 364 -15.78 12.80 -44.54
CA SER A 364 -15.22 13.17 -43.26
C SER A 364 -16.30 13.15 -42.19
N VAL A 365 -15.90 12.83 -40.97
CA VAL A 365 -16.73 12.97 -39.78
C VAL A 365 -16.27 14.24 -39.07
N ILE A 366 -17.24 15.06 -38.67
CA ILE A 366 -17.02 16.23 -37.84
C ILE A 366 -17.23 15.81 -36.38
N ILE A 367 -16.30 16.18 -35.50
CA ILE A 367 -16.32 15.88 -34.07
C ILE A 367 -16.51 17.20 -33.34
N GLU A 368 -17.69 17.42 -32.78
CA GLU A 368 -17.94 18.54 -31.88
C GLU A 368 -17.53 18.13 -30.46
N THR A 369 -16.53 18.82 -29.91
CA THR A 369 -16.05 18.58 -28.54
C THR A 369 -16.41 19.76 -27.65
N THR A 370 -17.13 19.49 -26.57
CA THR A 370 -17.48 20.47 -25.54
C THR A 370 -16.73 20.16 -24.25
N LEU A 371 -16.00 21.15 -23.74
CA LEU A 371 -15.24 21.12 -22.50
C LEU A 371 -15.92 22.03 -21.47
N THR A 372 -16.51 21.45 -20.43
CA THR A 372 -17.10 22.22 -19.32
C THR A 372 -16.11 22.35 -18.17
N ASN A 373 -15.80 23.57 -17.74
CA ASN A 373 -14.91 23.81 -16.59
C ASN A 373 -15.58 23.35 -15.29
N VAL A 374 -14.98 22.38 -14.60
CA VAL A 374 -15.48 21.85 -13.31
C VAL A 374 -14.77 22.45 -12.10
N LEU A 375 -13.70 23.21 -12.30
CA LEU A 375 -12.99 23.89 -11.22
C LEU A 375 -13.78 25.13 -10.75
N SER A 376 -13.55 25.54 -9.52
CA SER A 376 -14.12 26.77 -8.94
C SER A 376 -13.40 28.04 -9.39
N ILE A 377 -12.36 27.91 -10.20
CA ILE A 377 -11.55 29.00 -10.75
C ILE A 377 -11.65 29.02 -12.29
N PRO A 378 -11.47 30.19 -12.94
CA PRO A 378 -11.38 30.26 -14.39
C PRO A 378 -10.17 29.48 -14.93
N ILE A 379 -10.36 28.79 -16.05
CA ILE A 379 -9.30 28.07 -16.76
C ILE A 379 -9.09 28.73 -18.11
N THR A 380 -7.85 29.00 -18.49
CA THR A 380 -7.52 29.45 -19.84
C THR A 380 -6.98 28.29 -20.63
N ILE A 381 -7.71 27.92 -21.68
CA ILE A 381 -7.24 26.96 -22.69
C ILE A 381 -6.27 27.71 -23.60
N SER A 382 -5.03 27.27 -23.66
CA SER A 382 -3.98 27.91 -24.45
C SER A 382 -3.87 27.28 -25.84
N PHE A 383 -4.00 25.96 -25.93
CA PHE A 383 -3.75 25.23 -27.17
C PHE A 383 -4.54 23.92 -27.22
N ILE A 384 -4.93 23.50 -28.43
CA ILE A 384 -5.59 22.23 -28.68
C ILE A 384 -4.91 21.57 -29.88
N THR A 385 -4.50 20.33 -29.72
CA THR A 385 -3.89 19.51 -30.77
C THR A 385 -4.40 18.09 -30.70
N GLY A 386 -3.97 17.24 -31.64
CA GLY A 386 -4.35 15.86 -31.63
C GLY A 386 -4.00 15.15 -32.92
N THR A 387 -4.51 13.93 -33.04
CA THR A 387 -4.40 13.13 -34.27
C THR A 387 -5.57 13.35 -35.23
N ILE A 388 -6.44 14.32 -34.96
CA ILE A 388 -7.51 14.75 -35.88
C ILE A 388 -6.88 15.57 -37.02
N ASP A 389 -7.35 15.36 -38.25
CA ASP A 389 -6.74 15.95 -39.46
C ASP A 389 -6.81 17.49 -39.46
N PHE A 390 -7.91 18.05 -38.95
CA PHE A 390 -8.11 19.48 -38.86
C PHE A 390 -8.94 19.87 -37.64
N PHE A 391 -8.62 21.01 -37.02
CA PHE A 391 -9.40 21.64 -35.97
C PHE A 391 -9.82 23.05 -36.41
N ASP A 392 -11.12 23.37 -36.34
CA ASP A 392 -11.64 24.73 -36.53
C ASP A 392 -11.70 25.45 -35.17
N ILE A 393 -10.61 26.15 -34.84
CA ILE A 393 -10.46 26.84 -33.57
C ILE A 393 -9.93 28.25 -33.79
N ASN A 394 -10.81 29.23 -33.80
CA ASN A 394 -10.46 30.64 -34.03
C ASN A 394 -10.38 31.48 -32.74
N CYS A 395 -10.62 30.86 -31.57
CA CYS A 395 -10.89 31.58 -30.32
C CYS A 395 -9.87 31.30 -29.19
N LEU A 396 -8.70 30.72 -29.49
CA LEU A 396 -7.65 30.47 -28.50
C LEU A 396 -6.61 31.61 -28.47
N PRO A 397 -6.03 31.93 -27.29
CA PRO A 397 -6.37 31.38 -25.98
C PRO A 397 -7.75 31.84 -25.50
N SER A 398 -8.48 30.98 -24.79
CA SER A 398 -9.84 31.27 -24.31
C SER A 398 -9.97 30.99 -22.81
N THR A 399 -10.55 31.93 -22.06
CA THR A 399 -10.82 31.75 -20.63
C THR A 399 -12.25 31.30 -20.39
N VAL A 400 -12.40 30.14 -19.75
CA VAL A 400 -13.67 29.48 -19.42
C VAL A 400 -13.91 29.64 -17.91
N LYS A 401 -14.95 30.37 -17.50
CA LYS A 401 -15.25 30.53 -16.07
C LYS A 401 -15.82 29.24 -15.48
N PRO A 402 -15.91 29.12 -14.14
CA PRO A 402 -16.51 27.96 -13.50
C PRO A 402 -17.90 27.64 -14.08
N LYS A 403 -18.12 26.37 -14.46
CA LYS A 403 -19.36 25.85 -15.09
C LYS A 403 -19.65 26.36 -16.51
N GLU A 404 -18.85 27.25 -17.07
CA GLU A 404 -18.94 27.60 -18.50
C GLU A 404 -18.36 26.47 -19.35
N SER A 405 -18.73 26.46 -20.63
CA SER A 405 -18.26 25.47 -21.59
C SER A 405 -17.59 26.13 -22.79
N PHE A 406 -16.55 25.48 -23.29
CA PHE A 406 -15.88 25.83 -24.54
C PHE A 406 -16.10 24.71 -25.55
N THR A 407 -16.54 25.06 -26.75
CA THR A 407 -16.87 24.09 -27.80
C THR A 407 -16.04 24.39 -29.04
N PHE A 408 -15.54 23.33 -29.68
CA PHE A 408 -14.80 23.42 -30.94
C PHE A 408 -15.10 22.21 -31.83
N LEU A 409 -14.80 22.36 -33.13
CA LEU A 409 -15.01 21.33 -34.14
C LEU A 409 -13.67 20.77 -34.59
N GLY A 410 -13.58 19.44 -34.68
CA GLY A 410 -12.53 18.72 -35.39
C GLY A 410 -13.10 18.01 -36.61
N GLN A 411 -12.30 17.78 -37.64
CA GLN A 411 -12.69 17.01 -38.81
C GLN A 411 -11.65 15.94 -39.11
N THR A 412 -12.10 14.72 -39.37
CA THR A 412 -11.21 13.63 -39.81
C THR A 412 -11.83 12.72 -40.86
N SER A 413 -10.98 12.20 -41.75
CA SER A 413 -11.30 11.15 -42.72
C SER A 413 -10.64 9.80 -42.37
N ASN A 414 -10.02 9.70 -41.19
CA ASN A 414 -9.30 8.49 -40.77
C ASN A 414 -10.16 7.63 -39.82
N PRO A 415 -10.37 6.34 -40.12
CA PRO A 415 -11.19 5.45 -39.29
C PRO A 415 -10.38 4.83 -38.14
N ILE A 416 -9.96 5.66 -37.18
CA ILE A 416 -9.20 5.24 -35.99
C ILE A 416 -9.75 5.90 -34.72
N PHE A 417 -9.18 5.55 -33.57
CA PHE A 417 -9.31 6.37 -32.36
C PHE A 417 -8.41 7.59 -32.49
N HIS A 418 -8.93 8.77 -32.13
CA HIS A 418 -8.15 9.98 -32.10
C HIS A 418 -7.85 10.42 -30.68
N GLU A 419 -6.66 11.00 -30.49
CA GLU A 419 -6.26 11.63 -29.24
C GLU A 419 -6.36 13.13 -29.41
N ILE A 420 -7.02 13.81 -28.47
CA ILE A 420 -7.14 15.26 -28.41
C ILE A 420 -6.42 15.73 -27.15
N LEU A 421 -5.36 16.51 -27.35
CA LEU A 421 -4.57 17.13 -26.30
C LEU A 421 -5.05 18.56 -26.10
N VAL A 422 -5.32 18.92 -24.85
CA VAL A 422 -5.75 20.27 -24.46
C VAL A 422 -4.77 20.80 -23.42
N ASP A 423 -4.06 21.87 -23.80
CA ASP A 423 -3.16 22.59 -22.93
C ASP A 423 -3.91 23.74 -22.26
N PHE A 424 -3.70 23.89 -20.96
CA PHE A 424 -4.40 24.87 -20.15
C PHE A 424 -3.54 25.43 -19.02
N HIS A 425 -3.94 26.58 -18.50
CA HIS A 425 -3.40 27.16 -17.27
C HIS A 425 -4.52 27.79 -16.44
N ALA A 426 -4.31 27.88 -15.13
CA ALA A 426 -5.26 28.48 -14.20
C ALA A 426 -4.52 29.09 -13.00
N GLU A 427 -5.21 29.83 -12.13
CA GLU A 427 -4.60 30.33 -10.90
C GLU A 427 -4.08 29.15 -10.04
N GLY A 428 -2.77 29.15 -9.76
CA GLY A 428 -2.10 28.07 -9.03
C GLY A 428 -1.77 26.82 -9.87
N ILE A 429 -2.01 26.87 -11.19
CA ILE A 429 -1.65 25.83 -12.16
C ILE A 429 -0.90 26.51 -13.30
N ASP A 430 0.43 26.44 -13.26
CA ASP A 430 1.29 27.11 -14.25
C ASP A 430 1.02 26.61 -15.67
N GLU A 431 1.12 25.28 -15.89
CA GLU A 431 0.82 24.61 -17.16
C GLU A 431 0.28 23.20 -16.90
N GLY A 432 -0.76 22.82 -17.64
CA GLY A 432 -1.36 21.49 -17.63
C GLY A 432 -1.70 21.01 -19.03
N SER A 433 -1.66 19.70 -19.24
CA SER A 433 -2.07 19.06 -20.50
C SER A 433 -2.89 17.80 -20.22
N ILE A 434 -4.07 17.72 -20.82
CA ILE A 434 -4.97 16.57 -20.71
C ILE A 434 -5.22 15.95 -22.08
N CYS A 435 -5.25 14.62 -22.14
CA CYS A 435 -5.53 13.86 -23.34
C CYS A 435 -6.91 13.21 -23.24
N PHE A 436 -7.77 13.45 -24.24
CA PHE A 436 -9.04 12.77 -24.42
C PHE A 436 -8.94 11.81 -25.60
N LYS A 437 -9.54 10.63 -25.48
CA LYS A 437 -9.65 9.68 -26.58
C LYS A 437 -11.06 9.69 -27.15
N THR A 438 -11.18 9.86 -28.47
CA THR A 438 -12.47 9.70 -29.15
C THR A 438 -12.85 8.21 -29.18
N PRO A 439 -14.14 7.85 -29.16
CA PRO A 439 -14.61 6.57 -29.68
C PRO A 439 -14.05 6.21 -31.06
N GLU A 440 -14.06 4.91 -31.37
CA GLU A 440 -13.61 4.36 -32.65
C GLU A 440 -14.50 4.86 -33.80
N ILE A 441 -13.90 5.52 -34.80
CA ILE A 441 -14.57 5.84 -36.06
C ILE A 441 -14.42 4.66 -36.99
N LYS A 442 -15.53 4.14 -37.51
CA LYS A 442 -15.52 2.98 -38.41
C LYS A 442 -15.54 3.42 -39.86
N GLN A 443 -14.94 2.61 -40.73
CA GLN A 443 -15.08 2.77 -42.17
C GLN A 443 -16.14 1.78 -42.68
N ASP A 444 -17.17 2.27 -43.37
CA ASP A 444 -18.16 1.42 -44.05
C ASP A 444 -18.15 1.75 -45.54
N LEU A 445 -17.17 1.18 -46.25
CA LEU A 445 -17.06 1.32 -47.69
C LEU A 445 -18.11 0.43 -48.37
N LEU A 446 -19.32 0.95 -48.55
CA LEU A 446 -20.25 0.36 -49.52
C LEU A 446 -19.58 0.42 -50.91
N PRO A 447 -19.32 -0.70 -51.60
CA PRO A 447 -18.58 -0.73 -52.86
C PRO A 447 -19.41 -0.23 -54.05
N ILE A 448 -20.33 0.71 -53.85
CA ILE A 448 -21.31 1.16 -54.83
C ILE A 448 -21.29 2.69 -54.92
N GLN A 449 -20.88 3.19 -56.07
CA GLN A 449 -20.94 4.59 -56.45
C GLN A 449 -22.20 4.85 -57.28
N ILE A 450 -22.86 5.99 -57.04
CA ILE A 450 -24.05 6.40 -57.78
C ILE A 450 -23.92 7.86 -58.19
N LYS A 451 -24.27 8.16 -59.43
CA LYS A 451 -24.32 9.51 -59.99
C LYS A 451 -25.65 9.72 -60.71
N TYR A 452 -26.28 10.88 -60.50
CA TYR A 452 -27.47 11.30 -61.23
C TYR A 452 -27.11 12.44 -62.18
N GLU A 453 -27.35 12.24 -63.47
CA GLU A 453 -27.11 13.23 -64.52
C GLU A 453 -28.45 13.74 -65.05
N ALA A 454 -28.65 15.04 -64.98
CA ALA A 454 -29.82 15.74 -65.48
C ALA A 454 -29.37 17.05 -66.16
N PRO A 455 -30.11 17.55 -67.16
CA PRO A 455 -29.82 18.84 -67.77
C PRO A 455 -30.22 20.01 -66.86
N ASP A 456 -29.53 21.14 -66.99
CA ASP A 456 -29.76 22.33 -66.16
C ASP A 456 -31.02 23.13 -66.59
N CYS A 457 -31.47 22.96 -67.83
CA CYS A 457 -32.63 23.64 -68.39
C CYS A 457 -33.44 22.77 -69.36
N SER A 458 -34.72 23.10 -69.52
CA SER A 458 -35.65 22.46 -70.45
C SER A 458 -36.79 23.39 -70.85
N THR A 459 -37.56 23.04 -71.89
CA THR A 459 -38.81 23.70 -72.27
C THR A 459 -39.99 22.96 -71.66
N ILE A 460 -41.06 23.67 -71.30
CA ILE A 460 -42.33 23.03 -70.93
C ILE A 460 -42.81 22.08 -72.04
N ASN A 461 -43.34 20.90 -71.66
CA ASN A 461 -43.79 19.82 -72.53
C ASN A 461 -42.73 19.10 -73.40
N ASP A 462 -41.46 19.50 -73.35
CA ASP A 462 -40.37 18.75 -74.00
C ASP A 462 -39.87 17.61 -73.12
N VAL A 463 -39.46 16.50 -73.73
CA VAL A 463 -38.90 15.36 -73.00
C VAL A 463 -37.51 15.72 -72.45
N ILE A 464 -37.33 15.56 -71.15
CA ILE A 464 -36.08 15.68 -70.42
C ILE A 464 -35.47 14.29 -70.28
N ASP A 465 -34.30 14.07 -70.88
CA ASP A 465 -33.52 12.86 -70.67
C ASP A 465 -32.60 13.02 -69.44
N CYS A 466 -32.85 12.20 -68.42
CA CYS A 466 -31.98 12.04 -67.26
C CYS A 466 -31.39 10.62 -67.21
N LYS A 467 -30.33 10.45 -66.44
CA LYS A 467 -29.63 9.17 -66.33
C LYS A 467 -29.10 8.95 -64.92
N ILE A 468 -29.35 7.77 -64.37
CA ILE A 468 -28.69 7.33 -63.15
C ILE A 468 -27.62 6.31 -63.53
N ILE A 469 -26.40 6.60 -63.09
CA ILE A 469 -25.22 5.76 -63.27
C ILE A 469 -24.94 5.12 -61.92
N ILE A 470 -24.91 3.80 -61.88
CA ILE A 470 -24.58 3.03 -60.68
C ILE A 470 -23.39 2.15 -61.03
N GLU A 471 -22.32 2.26 -60.27
CA GLU A 471 -21.07 1.54 -60.47
C GLU A 471 -20.74 0.76 -59.21
N ARG A 472 -20.60 -0.56 -59.36
CA ARG A 472 -20.22 -1.46 -58.27
C ARG A 472 -18.76 -1.85 -58.43
N GLY A 473 -17.94 -1.59 -57.42
CA GLY A 473 -16.53 -1.99 -57.35
C GLY A 473 -16.33 -3.47 -56.99
N GLN A 474 -15.08 -3.84 -56.67
CA GLN A 474 -14.71 -5.23 -56.35
C GLN A 474 -15.33 -5.74 -55.05
N GLY A 475 -15.60 -4.86 -54.08
CA GLY A 475 -16.13 -5.25 -52.77
C GLY A 475 -15.15 -6.06 -51.92
N LEU A 476 -15.60 -6.52 -50.75
CA LEU A 476 -14.83 -7.43 -49.88
C LEU A 476 -14.98 -8.88 -50.37
N PRO A 477 -13.99 -9.78 -50.16
CA PRO A 477 -14.01 -11.16 -50.66
C PRO A 477 -15.28 -11.95 -50.31
N ASN A 478 -15.88 -11.67 -49.15
CA ASN A 478 -17.03 -12.39 -48.60
C ASN A 478 -18.41 -11.83 -48.99
N GLU A 479 -18.47 -10.76 -49.80
CA GLU A 479 -19.75 -10.23 -50.28
C GLU A 479 -20.39 -11.13 -51.36
N SER A 480 -21.73 -11.07 -51.46
CA SER A 480 -22.49 -11.73 -52.52
C SER A 480 -22.05 -11.25 -53.91
N GLU A 481 -21.81 -12.16 -54.84
CA GLU A 481 -21.49 -11.83 -56.25
C GLU A 481 -22.57 -10.98 -56.93
N LEU A 482 -23.83 -11.13 -56.50
CA LEU A 482 -24.99 -10.43 -57.03
C LEU A 482 -25.70 -9.62 -55.94
N LEU A 483 -26.01 -8.35 -56.24
CA LEU A 483 -26.87 -7.49 -55.41
C LEU A 483 -28.14 -7.14 -56.18
N ASN A 484 -29.27 -7.06 -55.47
CA ASN A 484 -30.56 -6.65 -56.01
C ASN A 484 -30.91 -5.26 -55.48
N PHE A 485 -31.34 -4.38 -56.37
CA PHE A 485 -31.70 -3.01 -56.08
C PHE A 485 -33.09 -2.69 -56.61
N THR A 486 -33.75 -1.78 -55.91
CA THR A 486 -35.02 -1.21 -56.28
C THR A 486 -34.86 0.29 -56.45
N LEU A 487 -35.00 0.80 -57.67
CA LEU A 487 -35.07 2.24 -57.93
C LEU A 487 -36.52 2.69 -57.93
N CYS A 488 -36.86 3.64 -57.08
CA CYS A 488 -38.18 4.25 -56.99
C CYS A 488 -38.09 5.73 -57.37
N VAL A 489 -38.92 6.17 -58.31
CA VAL A 489 -39.09 7.58 -58.67
C VAL A 489 -40.38 8.08 -58.04
N GLU A 490 -40.30 9.09 -57.19
CA GLU A 490 -41.47 9.69 -56.56
C GLU A 490 -42.33 10.43 -57.60
N LYS A 491 -43.65 10.50 -57.38
CA LYS A 491 -44.53 11.27 -58.26
C LYS A 491 -44.56 12.71 -57.81
N THR A 492 -44.47 13.64 -58.74
CA THR A 492 -44.65 15.07 -58.47
C THR A 492 -45.73 15.63 -59.40
N PRO A 493 -46.47 16.67 -58.98
CA PRO A 493 -47.49 17.29 -59.84
C PRO A 493 -46.87 18.11 -61.00
N ASN A 494 -45.58 18.44 -60.93
CA ASN A 494 -44.90 19.31 -61.88
C ASN A 494 -44.28 18.57 -63.07
N PHE A 495 -44.14 17.25 -62.99
CA PHE A 495 -43.52 16.42 -64.03
C PHE A 495 -44.34 15.16 -64.27
N PHE A 496 -44.53 14.83 -65.55
CA PHE A 496 -45.00 13.53 -65.97
C PHE A 496 -43.79 12.61 -66.19
N LEU A 497 -43.79 11.44 -65.55
CA LEU A 497 -42.76 10.42 -65.75
C LEU A 497 -43.11 9.57 -66.98
N GLU A 498 -42.23 9.57 -67.98
CA GLU A 498 -42.35 8.69 -69.15
C GLU A 498 -41.64 7.36 -68.86
N GLY A 499 -42.37 6.42 -68.25
CA GLY A 499 -41.86 5.08 -67.93
C GLY A 499 -42.34 4.54 -66.56
N PRO A 500 -41.77 3.41 -66.09
CA PRO A 500 -42.14 2.83 -64.82
C PRO A 500 -41.54 3.63 -63.64
N GLY A 501 -42.39 4.04 -62.68
CA GLY A 501 -41.95 4.71 -61.44
C GLY A 501 -41.20 3.81 -60.45
N LYS A 502 -41.08 2.51 -60.75
CA LYS A 502 -40.31 1.54 -59.97
C LYS A 502 -39.60 0.58 -60.91
N LEU A 503 -38.29 0.43 -60.73
CA LEU A 503 -37.46 -0.47 -61.52
C LEU A 503 -36.62 -1.36 -60.60
N ASN A 504 -36.80 -2.67 -60.72
CA ASN A 504 -35.94 -3.65 -60.04
C ASN A 504 -34.81 -4.04 -60.98
N PHE A 505 -33.59 -4.07 -60.46
CA PHE A 505 -32.42 -4.49 -61.22
C PHE A 505 -31.39 -5.18 -60.34
N HIS A 506 -30.54 -5.97 -60.97
CA HIS A 506 -29.41 -6.62 -60.32
C HIS A 506 -28.08 -6.05 -60.81
N MET A 507 -27.06 -6.12 -59.97
CA MET A 507 -25.68 -5.73 -60.28
C MET A 507 -24.68 -6.77 -59.80
N TRP A 508 -23.86 -7.24 -60.74
CA TRP A 508 -22.68 -8.05 -60.50
C TRP A 508 -21.51 -7.19 -60.01
N ARG A 509 -20.49 -7.81 -59.41
CA ARG A 509 -19.23 -7.14 -59.08
C ARG A 509 -18.60 -6.51 -60.34
N ASN A 510 -17.95 -5.37 -60.18
CA ASN A 510 -17.32 -4.60 -61.26
C ASN A 510 -18.28 -4.20 -62.40
N GLN A 511 -19.58 -4.16 -62.13
CA GLN A 511 -20.57 -3.77 -63.13
C GLN A 511 -20.91 -2.29 -63.00
N LYS A 512 -20.94 -1.61 -64.15
CA LYS A 512 -21.55 -0.29 -64.32
C LYS A 512 -22.89 -0.44 -65.01
N LYS A 513 -23.93 0.17 -64.45
CA LYS A 513 -25.28 0.18 -65.01
C LYS A 513 -25.79 1.60 -65.17
N GLU A 514 -26.42 1.84 -66.32
CA GLU A 514 -26.94 3.14 -66.70
C GLU A 514 -28.44 3.00 -66.93
N ILE A 515 -29.22 3.74 -66.14
CA ILE A 515 -30.68 3.67 -66.14
C ILE A 515 -31.21 5.01 -66.67
N PRO A 516 -31.74 5.05 -67.90
CA PRO A 516 -32.35 6.26 -68.44
C PRO A 516 -33.70 6.52 -67.77
N ILE A 517 -33.98 7.77 -67.45
CA ILE A 517 -35.24 8.24 -66.88
C ILE A 517 -35.69 9.46 -67.67
N LYS A 518 -36.95 9.46 -68.13
CA LYS A 518 -37.50 10.53 -68.95
C LYS A 518 -38.61 11.26 -68.22
N TYR A 519 -38.54 12.58 -68.19
CA TYR A 519 -39.56 13.44 -67.57
C TYR A 519 -40.13 14.42 -68.60
N ILE A 520 -41.40 14.77 -68.48
CA ILE A 520 -42.04 15.84 -69.24
C ILE A 520 -42.49 16.90 -68.24
N PRO A 521 -41.94 18.13 -68.26
CA PRO A 521 -42.33 19.18 -67.34
C PRO A 521 -43.73 19.72 -67.72
N LEU A 522 -44.60 19.81 -66.73
CA LEU A 522 -46.00 20.26 -66.87
C LEU A 522 -46.17 21.74 -66.48
N THR A 523 -45.15 22.34 -65.88
CA THR A 523 -45.13 23.72 -65.38
C THR A 523 -43.78 24.37 -65.66
N THR A 524 -43.75 25.69 -65.83
CA THR A 524 -42.51 26.47 -65.95
C THR A 524 -41.99 26.95 -64.60
N GLY A 525 -40.72 27.31 -64.54
CA GLY A 525 -40.06 27.91 -63.37
C GLY A 525 -38.83 27.14 -62.93
N PHE A 526 -38.33 27.49 -61.75
CA PHE A 526 -37.25 26.78 -61.09
C PHE A 526 -37.83 25.61 -60.28
N LEU A 527 -37.62 24.39 -60.74
CA LEU A 527 -38.30 23.19 -60.24
C LEU A 527 -37.29 22.14 -59.79
N TYR A 528 -37.72 21.27 -58.89
CA TYR A 528 -36.99 20.05 -58.54
C TYR A 528 -37.50 18.89 -59.37
N LEU A 529 -36.58 18.16 -60.00
CA LEU A 529 -36.90 16.88 -60.62
C LEU A 529 -37.42 15.89 -59.56
N PRO A 530 -38.28 14.94 -59.97
CA PRO A 530 -38.79 13.92 -59.05
C PRO A 530 -37.67 13.20 -58.28
N LYS A 531 -37.87 13.03 -56.98
CA LYS A 531 -36.91 12.37 -56.09
C LYS A 531 -36.73 10.91 -56.49
N ILE A 532 -35.48 10.47 -56.63
CA ILE A 532 -35.16 9.06 -56.83
C ILE A 532 -34.63 8.45 -55.53
N ASN A 533 -35.20 7.31 -55.13
CA ASN A 533 -34.82 6.55 -53.94
C ASN A 533 -34.29 5.17 -54.32
N ILE A 534 -33.22 4.73 -53.66
CA ILE A 534 -32.72 3.35 -53.69
C ILE A 534 -32.72 2.82 -52.24
N PRO A 535 -33.81 2.14 -51.81
CA PRO A 535 -34.02 1.77 -50.41
C PRO A 535 -32.92 0.88 -49.84
N GLU A 536 -32.38 -0.04 -50.63
CA GLU A 536 -31.34 -0.98 -50.18
C GLU A 536 -30.01 -0.29 -49.83
N LEU A 537 -29.82 0.96 -50.28
CA LEU A 537 -28.65 1.78 -49.96
C LEU A 537 -28.98 2.93 -49.01
N ASN A 538 -30.26 3.09 -48.64
CA ASN A 538 -30.77 4.25 -47.91
C ASN A 538 -30.35 5.61 -48.54
N LYS A 539 -30.24 5.67 -49.87
CA LYS A 539 -29.82 6.88 -50.61
C LYS A 539 -30.98 7.46 -51.42
N SER A 540 -31.02 8.80 -51.47
CA SER A 540 -31.96 9.54 -52.30
C SER A 540 -31.31 10.68 -53.07
N TYR A 541 -31.82 10.97 -54.26
CA TYR A 541 -31.28 11.94 -55.20
C TYR A 541 -32.37 12.88 -55.68
N VAL A 542 -32.06 14.16 -55.70
CA VAL A 542 -32.91 15.23 -56.24
C VAL A 542 -31.99 16.17 -57.03
N SER A 543 -32.44 16.64 -58.18
CA SER A 543 -31.73 17.68 -58.95
C SER A 543 -32.69 18.82 -59.27
N GLN A 544 -32.13 20.02 -59.44
CA GLN A 544 -32.87 21.22 -59.84
C GLN A 544 -32.80 21.40 -61.35
N ILE A 545 -33.85 21.96 -61.93
CA ILE A 545 -33.92 22.29 -63.35
C ILE A 545 -34.71 23.57 -63.56
N THR A 546 -34.29 24.37 -64.54
CA THR A 546 -35.04 25.56 -64.98
C THR A 546 -35.90 25.21 -66.21
N VAL A 547 -37.22 25.34 -66.10
CA VAL A 547 -38.16 25.10 -67.20
C VAL A 547 -38.70 26.41 -67.76
N ALA A 548 -38.46 26.68 -69.04
CA ALA A 548 -38.89 27.90 -69.73
C ALA A 548 -40.10 27.66 -70.65
N TYR A 549 -40.81 28.75 -71.00
CA TYR A 549 -41.68 28.77 -72.18
C TYR A 549 -40.82 28.88 -73.43
N GLN A 550 -41.26 28.21 -74.50
CA GLN A 550 -40.69 28.38 -75.84
C GLN A 550 -41.03 29.77 -76.41
#